data_AF-A0A814F550-F1
#
_entry.id   AF-A0A814F550-F1
#
_cell.length_a   1.000
_cell.length_b   1.000
_cell.length_c   1.000
_cell.angle_alpha   90.00
_cell.angle_beta   90.00
_cell.angle_gamma   90.00
#
_symmetry.space_group_name_H-M   'P 1'
#
loop_
_entity.id
_entity.type
_entity.pdbx_description
1 polymer ?
#
loop_
_entity_poly.entity_id
_entity_poly.type
_entity_poly.pdbx_seq_one_letter_code
_entity_poly.pdbx_strand_id
1 'polypeptide(L)'
;MNVIQLSDLVAYLKTFIIEISPEFQLLNNLIDTKLPTMVDILPAQYGDEMKGSSQAFGLPLDEIVLYNIFYEISSLGTSVVGQDQYGNILHGQNLDFGGAMDWDKINNTWTLTETLRPLMVQVNYTQNG
;
A
#
# COMPACT_ATOMS: atom_id res chain seq x y z
N MET A 1 -5.31 -3.40 -23.08
CA MET A 1 -5.25 -3.65 -21.62
C MET A 1 -4.94 -2.32 -20.98
N ASN A 2 -5.85 -1.76 -20.19
CA ASN A 2 -5.51 -0.58 -19.37
C ASN A 2 -4.46 -1.04 -18.35
N VAL A 3 -3.33 -0.32 -18.30
CA VAL A 3 -2.32 -0.54 -17.27
C VAL A 3 -2.87 0.07 -15.99
N ILE A 4 -3.10 -0.75 -14.97
CA ILE A 4 -3.50 -0.27 -13.64
C ILE A 4 -2.33 0.53 -13.07
N GLN A 5 -2.59 1.76 -12.65
CA GLN A 5 -1.61 2.70 -12.10
C GLN A 5 -1.78 2.86 -10.59
N LEU A 6 -0.74 3.37 -9.92
CA LEU A 6 -0.81 3.72 -8.50
C LEU A 6 -1.97 4.69 -8.19
N SER A 7 -2.31 5.57 -9.14
CA SER A 7 -3.47 6.46 -9.05
C SER A 7 -4.80 5.71 -8.90
N ASP A 8 -4.95 4.58 -9.60
CA ASP A 8 -6.18 3.78 -9.57
C ASP A 8 -6.35 3.14 -8.19
N LEU A 9 -5.23 2.70 -7.59
CA LEU A 9 -5.20 2.14 -6.25
C LEU A 9 -5.62 3.16 -5.19
N VAL A 10 -4.99 4.33 -5.15
CA VAL A 10 -5.29 5.34 -4.13
C VAL A 10 -6.70 5.89 -4.26
N ALA A 11 -7.21 6.04 -5.49
CA ALA A 11 -8.60 6.39 -5.76
C ALA A 11 -9.57 5.32 -5.24
N TYR A 12 -9.24 4.04 -5.45
CA TYR A 12 -10.02 2.92 -4.92
C TYR A 12 -10.05 2.95 -3.38
N LEU A 13 -8.91 3.18 -2.71
CA LEU A 13 -8.86 3.24 -1.23
C LEU A 13 -9.75 4.36 -0.67
N LYS A 14 -9.70 5.56 -1.25
CA LYS A 14 -10.55 6.69 -0.84
C LYS A 14 -12.04 6.39 -1.04
N THR A 15 -12.38 5.71 -2.13
CA THR A 15 -13.77 5.30 -2.43
C THR A 15 -14.25 4.25 -1.44
N PHE A 16 -13.44 3.22 -1.20
CA PHE A 16 -13.77 2.12 -0.29
C PHE A 16 -14.09 2.61 1.13
N ILE A 17 -13.34 3.60 1.65
CA ILE A 17 -13.60 4.17 2.98
C ILE A 17 -15.02 4.75 3.09
N ILE A 18 -15.51 5.43 2.05
CA ILE A 18 -16.88 5.99 2.03
C ILE A 18 -17.92 4.88 1.83
N GLU A 19 -17.61 3.87 1.02
CA GLU A 19 -18.52 2.75 0.74
C GLU A 19 -18.79 1.88 1.96
N ILE A 20 -17.82 1.76 2.89
CA ILE A 20 -18.05 1.06 4.17
C ILE A 20 -19.17 1.75 4.96
N SER A 21 -19.17 3.09 5.01
CA SER A 21 -20.16 3.85 5.77
C SER A 21 -20.10 5.35 5.40
N PRO A 22 -21.24 5.97 5.03
CA PRO A 22 -21.29 7.40 4.72
C PRO A 22 -20.81 8.32 5.85
N GLU A 23 -20.91 7.86 7.10
CA GLU A 23 -20.42 8.56 8.30
C GLU A 23 -18.89 8.77 8.29
N PHE A 24 -18.14 8.01 7.48
CA PHE A 24 -16.71 8.20 7.27
C PHE A 24 -16.36 9.36 6.32
N GLN A 25 -17.33 10.16 5.85
CA GLN A 25 -17.03 11.41 5.14
C GLN A 25 -16.16 12.36 5.96
N LEU A 26 -16.37 12.42 7.28
CA LEU A 26 -15.52 13.22 8.17
C LEU A 26 -14.08 12.68 8.19
N LEU A 27 -13.93 11.35 8.14
CA LEU A 27 -12.62 10.71 8.07
C LEU A 27 -11.88 11.09 6.77
N ASN A 28 -12.56 11.15 5.63
CA ASN A 28 -11.94 11.61 4.38
C ASN A 28 -11.45 13.05 4.46
N ASN A 29 -12.23 13.95 5.05
CA ASN A 29 -11.77 15.34 5.25
C ASN A 29 -10.56 15.41 6.19
N LEU A 30 -10.49 14.55 7.20
CA LEU A 30 -9.31 14.44 8.07
C LEU A 30 -8.12 13.85 7.32
N ILE A 31 -8.33 12.87 6.44
CA ILE A 31 -7.29 12.29 5.59
C ILE A 31 -6.65 13.40 4.76
N ASP A 32 -7.45 14.13 3.99
CA ASP A 32 -6.97 15.18 3.07
C ASP A 32 -6.27 16.34 3.81
N THR A 33 -6.70 16.65 5.04
CA THR A 33 -6.17 17.81 5.79
C THR A 33 -5.05 17.47 6.78
N LYS A 34 -4.99 16.24 7.30
CA LYS A 34 -4.05 15.86 8.38
C LYS A 34 -2.93 14.97 7.89
N LEU A 35 -3.18 14.03 6.98
CA LEU A 35 -2.12 13.14 6.49
C LEU A 35 -0.93 13.88 5.86
N PRO A 36 -1.12 14.99 5.10
CA PRO A 36 0.02 15.72 4.57
C PRO A 36 0.95 16.28 5.65
N THR A 37 0.43 16.55 6.84
CA THR A 37 1.24 17.06 7.97
C THR A 37 1.99 15.95 8.70
N MET A 38 1.60 14.68 8.50
CA MET A 38 2.25 13.56 9.17
C MET A 38 3.67 13.30 8.64
N VAL A 39 3.97 13.66 7.40
CA VAL A 39 5.32 13.44 6.85
C VAL A 39 6.39 14.23 7.61
N ASP A 40 6.03 15.36 8.23
CA ASP A 40 6.96 16.24 8.93
C ASP A 40 7.25 15.77 10.36
N ILE A 41 6.48 14.81 10.88
CA ILE A 41 6.73 14.19 12.20
C ILE A 41 7.48 12.87 12.11
N LEU A 42 7.62 12.31 10.90
CA LEU A 42 8.38 11.08 10.66
C LEU A 42 9.88 11.38 10.58
N PRO A 43 10.76 10.39 10.80
CA PRO A 43 12.17 10.53 10.46
C PRO A 43 12.34 11.00 9.00
N ALA A 44 13.24 11.97 8.80
CA ALA A 44 13.34 12.74 7.56
C ALA A 44 13.34 11.89 6.28
N GLN A 45 14.09 10.77 6.29
CA GLN A 45 14.17 9.83 5.17
C GLN A 45 12.79 9.35 4.65
N TYR A 46 11.85 9.02 5.55
CA TYR A 46 10.52 8.55 5.14
C TYR A 46 9.63 9.69 4.64
N GLY A 47 9.69 10.84 5.33
CA GLY A 47 8.93 12.03 4.92
C GLY A 47 9.38 12.56 3.55
N ASP A 48 10.69 12.61 3.33
CA ASP A 48 11.28 13.09 2.09
C ASP A 48 11.06 12.10 0.93
N GLU A 49 11.14 10.79 1.16
CA GLU A 49 10.79 9.77 0.16
C GLU A 49 9.32 9.84 -0.27
N MET A 50 8.39 10.06 0.67
CA MET A 50 6.96 10.24 0.35
C MET A 50 6.69 11.54 -0.41
N LYS A 51 7.35 12.64 -0.03
CA LYS A 51 7.30 13.91 -0.78
C LYS A 51 7.84 13.74 -2.20
N GLY A 52 8.97 13.05 -2.35
CA GLY A 52 9.57 12.74 -3.65
C GLY A 52 8.66 11.85 -4.51
N SER A 53 8.04 10.83 -3.91
CA SER A 53 7.07 9.96 -4.59
C SER A 53 5.84 10.73 -5.08
N SER A 54 5.28 11.59 -4.22
CA SER A 54 4.16 12.49 -4.59
C SER A 54 4.51 13.34 -5.82
N GLN A 55 5.71 13.94 -5.83
CA GLN A 55 6.17 14.74 -6.97
C GLN A 55 6.41 13.90 -8.24
N ALA A 56 7.02 12.72 -8.10
CA ALA A 56 7.35 11.85 -9.23
C ALA A 56 6.11 11.24 -9.90
N PHE A 57 5.11 10.83 -9.11
CA PHE A 57 3.88 10.22 -9.60
C PHE A 57 2.77 11.23 -9.90
N GLY A 58 2.94 12.51 -9.50
CA GLY A 58 1.91 13.53 -9.65
C GLY A 58 0.68 13.27 -8.77
N LEU A 59 0.85 12.59 -7.63
CA LEU A 59 -0.21 12.23 -6.70
C LEU A 59 -0.22 13.17 -5.48
N PRO A 60 -1.39 13.50 -4.92
CA PRO A 60 -1.50 14.22 -3.66
C PRO A 60 -0.72 13.53 -2.52
N LEU A 61 -0.10 14.31 -1.65
CA LEU A 61 0.76 13.77 -0.59
C LEU A 61 -0.03 12.94 0.44
N ASP A 62 -1.25 13.37 0.75
CA ASP A 62 -2.22 12.61 1.55
C ASP A 62 -2.49 11.22 0.99
N GLU A 63 -2.55 11.05 -0.34
CA GLU A 63 -2.78 9.75 -0.98
C GLU A 63 -1.57 8.83 -0.86
N ILE A 64 -0.36 9.38 -1.01
CA ILE A 64 0.88 8.63 -0.78
C ILE A 64 0.97 8.19 0.69
N VAL A 65 0.63 9.08 1.63
CA VAL A 65 0.63 8.76 3.06
C VAL A 65 -0.45 7.73 3.38
N LEU A 66 -1.66 7.89 2.84
CA LEU A 66 -2.76 6.94 3.01
C LEU A 66 -2.37 5.54 2.53
N TYR A 67 -1.75 5.44 1.36
CA TYR A 67 -1.26 4.18 0.81
C TYR A 67 -0.23 3.50 1.73
N ASN A 68 0.71 4.26 2.31
CA ASN A 68 1.68 3.73 3.27
C ASN A 68 1.00 3.25 4.57
N ILE A 69 0.04 4.01 5.11
CA ILE A 69 -0.75 3.59 6.29
C ILE A 69 -1.55 2.32 6.00
N PHE A 70 -2.04 2.18 4.78
CA PHE A 70 -2.89 1.06 4.40
C PHE A 70 -2.18 -0.29 4.53
N TYR A 71 -0.87 -0.32 4.29
CA TYR A 71 -0.06 -1.52 4.54
C TYR A 71 -0.04 -1.96 5.99
N GLU A 72 -0.22 -1.05 6.95
CA GLU A 72 -0.18 -1.34 8.38
C GLU A 72 -1.48 -1.95 8.92
N ILE A 73 -2.60 -1.79 8.21
CA ILE A 73 -3.93 -2.17 8.73
C ILE A 73 -4.57 -3.36 8.02
N SER A 74 -4.14 -3.69 6.80
CA SER A 74 -4.80 -4.70 5.96
C SER A 74 -3.87 -5.73 5.34
N SER A 75 -2.64 -5.86 5.85
CA SER A 75 -1.74 -6.95 5.46
C SER A 75 -1.97 -8.19 6.32
N LEU A 76 -2.14 -9.34 5.67
CA LEU A 76 -1.99 -10.65 6.25
C LEU A 76 -0.76 -11.32 5.65
N GLY A 77 -0.24 -12.34 6.32
CA GLY A 77 0.89 -13.06 5.77
C GLY A 77 1.23 -14.31 6.54
N THR A 78 1.88 -15.22 5.84
CA THR A 78 2.46 -16.43 6.42
C THR A 78 3.95 -16.40 6.18
N SER A 79 4.73 -16.52 7.26
CA SER A 79 6.19 -16.57 7.18
C SER A 79 6.70 -17.92 7.64
N VAL A 80 7.68 -18.47 6.93
CA VAL A 80 8.32 -19.75 7.23
C VAL A 80 9.82 -19.54 7.29
N VAL A 81 10.43 -19.95 8.39
CA VAL A 81 11.88 -20.04 8.54
C VAL A 81 12.25 -21.50 8.78
N GLY A 82 13.23 -21.99 8.03
CA GLY A 82 13.73 -23.35 8.14
C GLY A 82 15.25 -23.39 8.07
N GLN A 83 15.82 -24.47 8.59
CA GLN A 83 17.24 -24.78 8.46
C GLN A 83 17.38 -26.13 7.78
N ASP A 84 18.22 -26.20 6.75
CA ASP A 84 18.49 -27.47 6.08
C ASP A 84 19.52 -28.33 6.84
N GLN A 85 19.74 -29.56 6.36
CA GLN A 85 20.70 -30.50 6.97
C GLN A 85 22.17 -30.04 6.93
N TYR A 86 22.50 -29.04 6.10
CA TYR A 86 23.84 -28.47 5.98
C TYR A 86 24.02 -27.21 6.83
N GLY A 87 22.96 -26.76 7.50
CA GLY A 87 22.97 -25.56 8.34
C GLY A 87 22.61 -24.26 7.61
N ASN A 88 22.16 -24.33 6.35
CA ASN A 88 21.70 -23.14 5.63
C ASN A 88 20.32 -22.71 6.16
N ILE A 89 20.13 -21.39 6.33
CA ILE A 89 18.85 -20.81 6.73
C ILE A 89 18.06 -20.44 5.47
N LEU A 90 16.81 -20.88 5.42
CA LEU A 90 15.83 -20.55 4.40
C LEU A 90 14.73 -19.71 5.04
N HIS A 91 14.34 -18.63 4.37
CA HIS A 91 13.24 -17.76 4.79
C HIS A 91 12.34 -17.49 3.59
N GLY A 92 11.04 -17.72 3.76
CA GLY A 92 10.03 -17.41 2.76
C GLY A 92 8.79 -16.81 3.41
N GLN A 93 8.10 -15.95 2.68
CA GLN A 93 6.88 -15.30 3.12
C GLN A 93 5.88 -15.20 1.97
N ASN A 94 4.60 -15.42 2.29
CA ASN A 94 3.48 -14.95 1.49
C ASN A 94 2.97 -13.63 2.08
N LEU A 95 2.66 -12.67 1.22
CA LEU A 95 1.95 -11.45 1.56
C LEU A 95 0.53 -11.53 0.96
N ASP A 96 -0.46 -11.58 1.83
CA ASP A 96 -1.87 -11.59 1.47
C ASP A 96 -2.44 -10.19 1.76
N PHE A 97 -2.91 -9.49 0.73
CA PHE A 97 -3.31 -8.09 0.88
C PHE A 97 -4.62 -7.77 0.17
N GLY A 98 -5.48 -6.97 0.82
CA GLY A 98 -6.73 -6.48 0.24
C GLY A 98 -7.89 -7.46 0.23
N GLY A 99 -7.79 -8.56 0.98
CA GLY A 99 -8.89 -9.50 1.16
C GLY A 99 -10.05 -8.90 1.99
N ALA A 100 -11.27 -9.39 1.74
CA ALA A 100 -12.49 -9.02 2.46
C ALA A 100 -12.98 -7.55 2.28
N MET A 101 -12.53 -6.87 1.22
CA MET A 101 -12.92 -5.48 0.93
C MET A 101 -13.94 -5.38 -0.20
N ASP A 102 -13.51 -5.53 -1.46
CA ASP A 102 -14.40 -5.55 -2.63
C ASP A 102 -14.21 -6.85 -3.42
N TRP A 103 -15.32 -7.58 -3.59
CA TRP A 103 -15.35 -8.88 -4.23
C TRP A 103 -15.87 -8.77 -5.66
N ASP A 104 -14.99 -9.00 -6.63
CA ASP A 104 -15.36 -9.15 -8.03
C ASP A 104 -16.02 -10.52 -8.24
N LYS A 105 -17.36 -10.51 -8.34
CA LYS A 105 -18.19 -11.71 -8.55
C LYS A 105 -18.00 -12.35 -9.92
N ILE A 106 -17.49 -11.63 -10.92
CA ILE A 106 -17.30 -12.15 -12.27
C ILE A 106 -16.01 -12.97 -12.30
N ASN A 107 -14.93 -12.39 -11.77
CA ASN A 107 -13.60 -13.01 -11.81
C ASN A 107 -13.27 -13.87 -10.58
N ASN A 108 -14.10 -13.81 -9.51
CA ASN A 108 -13.87 -14.45 -8.22
C ASN A 108 -12.54 -14.04 -7.58
N THR A 109 -12.29 -12.73 -7.55
CA THR A 109 -11.07 -12.14 -6.98
C THR A 109 -11.41 -10.94 -6.10
N TRP A 110 -10.45 -10.51 -5.30
CA TRP A 110 -10.54 -9.25 -4.57
C TRP A 110 -9.96 -8.13 -5.45
N THR A 111 -10.76 -7.09 -5.73
CA THR A 111 -10.40 -6.00 -6.66
C THR A 111 -9.07 -5.35 -6.27
N LEU A 112 -8.90 -5.08 -4.97
CA LEU A 112 -7.71 -4.46 -4.41
C LEU A 112 -6.46 -5.34 -4.58
N THR A 113 -6.59 -6.66 -4.35
CA THR A 113 -5.50 -7.61 -4.54
C THR A 113 -5.00 -7.61 -5.99
N GLU A 114 -5.92 -7.63 -6.96
CA GLU A 114 -5.55 -7.62 -8.37
C GLU A 114 -4.98 -6.26 -8.82
N THR A 115 -5.45 -5.16 -8.22
CA THR A 115 -4.93 -3.81 -8.46
C THR A 115 -3.47 -3.66 -7.99
N LEU A 116 -3.11 -4.32 -6.90
CA LEU A 116 -1.75 -4.27 -6.32
C LEU A 116 -0.76 -5.20 -7.01
N ARG A 117 -1.22 -6.33 -7.53
CA ARG A 117 -0.37 -7.35 -8.16
C ARG A 117 0.62 -6.77 -9.21
N PRO A 118 0.23 -5.88 -10.15
CA PRO A 118 1.17 -5.31 -11.12
C PRO A 118 2.12 -4.24 -10.54
N LEU A 119 1.87 -3.74 -9.32
CA LEU A 119 2.70 -2.73 -8.66
C LEU A 119 3.84 -3.34 -7.83
N MET A 120 3.88 -4.67 -7.71
CA MET A 120 4.93 -5.38 -6.98
C MET A 120 6.29 -5.26 -7.69
N VAL A 121 7.29 -4.78 -6.96
CA VAL A 121 8.66 -4.61 -7.47
C VAL A 121 9.66 -5.27 -6.53
N GLN A 122 10.75 -5.79 -7.10
CA GLN A 122 11.94 -6.17 -6.34
C GLN A 122 12.94 -5.02 -6.42
N VAL A 123 13.28 -4.45 -5.26
CA VAL A 123 14.19 -3.31 -5.17
C VAL A 123 15.54 -3.78 -4.64
N ASN A 124 16.63 -3.44 -5.34
CA ASN A 124 17.99 -3.63 -4.86
C ASN A 124 18.56 -2.27 -4.42
N TYR A 125 18.66 -2.07 -3.11
CA TYR A 125 19.24 -0.85 -2.54
C TYR A 125 20.77 -0.93 -2.56
N THR A 126 21.44 0.14 -3.02
CA THR A 126 22.90 0.25 -3.06
C THR A 126 23.37 1.49 -2.31
N GLN A 127 24.58 1.42 -1.74
CA GLN A 127 25.22 2.56 -1.09
C GLN A 127 26.68 2.62 -1.55
N ASN A 128 27.05 3.73 -2.21
CA ASN A 128 28.38 3.96 -2.82
C ASN A 128 28.72 3.10 -4.06
N GLY A 129 27.71 2.62 -4.78
CA GLY A 129 27.88 1.75 -5.96
C GLY A 129 28.18 0.31 -5.58
#